data_AF-A0A8B8I9D9-F1
#
_entry.id   AF-A0A8B8I9D9-F1
#
_cell.length_a   1.000
_cell.length_b   1.000
_cell.length_c   1.000
_cell.angle_alpha   90.00
_cell.angle_beta   90.00
_cell.angle_gamma   90.00
#
_symmetry.space_group_name_H-M   'P 1'
#
loop_
_entity.id
_entity.type
_entity.pdbx_description
1 polymer ?
#
loop_
_entity_poly.entity_id
_entity_poly.type
_entity_poly.pdbx_seq_one_letter_code
_entity_poly.pdbx_strand_id
1 'polypeptide(L)'
;MVVHVLQVFSPPGTKIGSIEQVWTAVRPEYVVSRENGDRIFWISGPRVTISCFRDIQFHIYNTDGTSVGSTIKRWQGILHAMFLAPVTDRFGVAFDRDLSVEDKALLLAATLLLDYMYYDV
;
A
#
# COMPACT_ATOMS: atom_id res chain seq x y z
N MET A 1 14.36 -1.99 15.75
CA MET A 1 13.41 -2.45 14.71
C MET A 1 12.95 -1.25 13.94
N VAL A 2 13.18 -1.23 12.62
CA VAL A 2 12.76 -0.09 11.79
C VAL A 2 11.27 -0.24 11.53
N VAL A 3 10.50 0.74 11.97
CA VAL A 3 9.06 0.84 11.74
C VAL A 3 8.92 1.96 10.72
N HIS A 4 8.47 1.66 9.50
CA HIS A 4 8.32 2.67 8.47
C HIS A 4 7.07 3.49 8.74
N VAL A 5 7.22 4.81 8.78
CA VAL A 5 6.12 5.76 9.00
C VAL A 5 6.13 6.79 7.89
N LEU A 6 5.02 6.90 7.17
CA LEU A 6 4.77 7.93 6.18
C LEU A 6 3.73 8.91 6.73
N GLN A 7 4.07 10.19 6.81
CA GLN A 7 3.13 11.24 7.18
C GLN A 7 2.60 11.92 5.92
N VAL A 8 1.30 12.19 5.88
CA VAL A 8 0.64 12.78 4.70
C VAL A 8 0.06 14.13 5.08
N PHE A 9 0.28 15.13 4.22
CA PHE A 9 -0.12 16.52 4.43
C PHE A 9 -0.89 17.06 3.22
N SER A 10 -1.88 17.93 3.45
CA SER A 10 -2.71 18.57 2.43
C SER A 10 -3.40 19.82 3.00
N PRO A 11 -3.56 20.92 2.22
CA PRO A 11 -2.55 21.93 1.83
C PRO A 11 -1.32 22.06 2.77
N PRO A 12 -0.25 22.78 2.36
CA PRO A 12 1.07 22.72 3.01
C PRO A 12 1.00 22.98 4.52
N GLY A 13 1.47 22.01 5.31
CA GLY A 13 1.61 22.13 6.76
C GLY A 13 0.47 21.53 7.59
N THR A 14 -0.67 21.15 6.98
CA THR A 14 -1.74 20.44 7.71
C THR A 14 -1.60 18.93 7.52
N LYS A 15 -1.38 18.20 8.61
CA LYS A 15 -1.28 16.74 8.59
C LYS A 15 -2.68 16.17 8.44
N ILE A 16 -2.90 15.30 7.44
CA ILE A 16 -4.19 14.60 7.28
C ILE A 16 -4.16 13.19 7.88
N GLY A 17 -2.98 12.59 8.03
CA GLY A 17 -2.83 11.26 8.61
C GLY A 17 -1.43 10.68 8.50
N SER A 18 -1.32 9.40 8.82
CA SER A 18 -0.10 8.60 8.71
C SER A 18 -0.37 7.17 8.25
N ILE A 19 0.64 6.58 7.63
CA ILE A 19 0.71 5.15 7.31
C ILE A 19 1.88 4.58 8.12
N GLU A 20 1.61 3.58 8.94
CA GLU A 20 2.58 2.99 9.85
C GLU A 20 2.68 1.49 9.58
N GLN A 21 3.89 0.99 9.38
CA GLN A 21 4.12 -0.45 9.32
C GLN A 21 3.98 -1.05 10.71
N VAL A 22 3.18 -2.11 10.85
CA VAL A 22 3.08 -2.86 12.08
C VAL A 22 3.98 -4.08 11.99
N TRP A 23 4.71 -4.36 13.06
CA TRP A 23 5.50 -5.58 13.09
C TRP A 23 4.60 -6.80 13.28
N THR A 24 4.80 -7.75 12.39
CA THR A 24 4.06 -9.00 12.31
C THR A 24 5.03 -10.08 11.85
N ALA A 25 4.99 -11.25 12.49
CA ALA A 25 5.97 -12.31 12.26
C ALA A 25 5.82 -13.02 10.90
N VAL A 26 4.66 -12.93 10.25
CA VAL A 26 4.26 -13.83 9.15
C VAL A 26 4.07 -13.11 7.80
N ARG A 27 3.63 -11.86 7.81
CA ARG A 27 3.29 -11.08 6.61
C ARG A 27 3.39 -9.61 6.96
N PRO A 28 3.71 -8.70 6.02
CA PRO A 28 3.73 -7.28 6.33
C PRO A 28 2.31 -6.75 6.53
N GLU A 29 2.14 -5.93 7.56
CA GLU A 29 0.89 -5.21 7.82
C GLU A 29 1.17 -3.71 7.98
N TYR A 30 0.23 -2.90 7.52
CA TYR A 30 0.27 -1.45 7.66
C TYR A 30 -1.07 -0.94 8.18
N VAL A 31 -1.00 0.09 9.01
CA VAL A 31 -2.17 0.79 9.55
C VAL A 31 -2.20 2.18 8.95
N VAL A 32 -3.36 2.55 8.42
CA VAL A 32 -3.64 3.90 7.96
C VAL A 32 -4.46 4.60 9.05
N SER A 33 -3.94 5.72 9.53
CA SER A 33 -4.56 6.52 10.57
C SER A 33 -4.78 7.95 10.10
N ARG A 34 -5.90 8.56 10.50
CA ARG A 34 -6.15 9.99 10.31
C ARG A 34 -5.38 10.82 11.34
N GLU A 35 -5.30 12.14 11.15
CA GLU A 35 -4.61 13.08 12.05
C GLU A 35 -5.02 12.92 13.52
N ASN A 36 -6.31 12.72 13.78
CA ASN A 36 -6.86 12.55 15.13
C ASN A 36 -6.46 11.22 15.80
N GLY A 37 -5.73 10.34 15.11
CA GLY A 37 -5.31 9.03 15.60
C GLY A 37 -6.28 7.89 15.29
N ASP A 38 -7.41 8.18 14.63
CA ASP A 38 -8.37 7.15 14.24
C ASP A 38 -7.77 6.25 13.17
N ARG A 39 -7.70 4.95 13.46
CA ARG A 39 -7.30 3.92 12.49
C ARG A 39 -8.49 3.72 11.56
N ILE A 40 -8.26 3.88 10.26
CA ILE A 40 -9.32 3.80 9.25
C ILE A 40 -9.15 2.60 8.33
N PHE A 41 -7.90 2.18 8.07
CA PHE A 41 -7.65 0.99 7.25
C PHE A 41 -6.50 0.15 7.78
N TRP A 42 -6.61 -1.15 7.49
CA TRP A 42 -5.56 -2.14 7.63
C TRP A 42 -5.17 -2.65 6.26
N ILE A 43 -3.87 -2.64 5.95
CA ILE A 43 -3.34 -3.18 4.71
C ILE A 43 -2.54 -4.42 5.05
N SER A 44 -2.94 -5.56 4.49
CA SER A 44 -2.28 -6.85 4.72
C SER A 44 -1.64 -7.34 3.43
N GLY A 45 -0.33 -7.57 3.47
CA GLY A 45 0.40 -8.12 2.34
C GLY A 45 0.48 -9.64 2.31
N PRO A 46 1.03 -10.21 1.23
CA PRO A 46 1.23 -11.64 1.12
C PRO A 46 2.38 -12.09 2.01
N ARG A 47 2.39 -13.38 2.37
CA ARG A 47 3.49 -14.00 3.13
C ARG A 47 4.83 -13.97 2.37
N VAL A 48 4.75 -13.97 1.04
CA VAL A 48 5.91 -13.91 0.15
C VAL A 48 5.82 -12.60 -0.62
N THR A 49 6.70 -11.66 -0.31
CA THR A 49 6.76 -10.32 -0.90
C THR A 49 7.74 -10.21 -2.07
N ILE A 50 8.31 -11.34 -2.52
CA ILE A 50 9.22 -11.36 -3.67
C ILE A 50 8.41 -11.62 -4.94
N SER A 51 8.51 -10.70 -5.90
CA SER A 51 7.78 -10.75 -7.18
C SER A 51 8.40 -11.74 -8.17
N CYS A 52 8.76 -12.95 -7.73
CA CYS A 52 9.24 -14.01 -8.61
C CYS A 52 8.04 -14.76 -9.20
N PHE A 53 7.67 -14.44 -10.44
CA PHE A 53 6.64 -15.16 -11.22
C PHE A 53 5.18 -14.97 -10.76
N ARG A 54 4.90 -14.07 -9.82
CA ARG A 54 3.55 -13.83 -9.30
C ARG A 54 3.31 -12.36 -8.99
N ASP A 55 2.06 -11.96 -9.20
CA ASP A 55 1.53 -10.68 -8.75
C ASP A 55 1.60 -10.59 -7.23
N ILE A 56 2.00 -9.43 -6.71
CA ILE A 56 1.97 -9.16 -5.26
C ILE A 56 0.72 -8.34 -5.00
N GLN A 57 -0.22 -8.92 -4.26
CA GLN A 57 -1.46 -8.26 -3.88
C GLN A 57 -1.45 -7.95 -2.38
N PHE A 58 -1.74 -6.71 -2.02
CA PHE A 58 -2.07 -6.33 -0.65
C PHE A 58 -3.57 -6.03 -0.57
N HIS A 59 -4.21 -6.58 0.45
CA HIS A 59 -5.63 -6.37 0.71
C HIS A 59 -5.82 -5.23 1.69
N ILE A 60 -6.84 -4.41 1.44
CA ILE A 60 -7.21 -3.27 2.27
C ILE A 60 -8.51 -3.63 2.99
N TYR A 61 -8.51 -3.46 4.30
CA TYR A 61 -9.62 -3.76 5.18
C TYR A 61 -10.00 -2.51 5.97
N ASN A 62 -11.29 -2.35 6.23
CA ASN A 62 -11.77 -1.43 7.25
C ASN A 62 -11.45 -1.99 8.66
N THR A 63 -11.64 -1.19 9.71
CA THR A 63 -11.45 -1.61 11.11
C THR A 63 -12.31 -2.82 11.50
N ASP A 64 -13.47 -2.96 10.87
CA ASP A 64 -14.40 -4.06 11.11
C ASP A 64 -14.01 -5.35 10.34
N GLY A 65 -12.87 -5.34 9.64
CA GLY A 65 -12.37 -6.47 8.87
C GLY A 65 -13.00 -6.64 7.49
N THR A 66 -13.94 -5.76 7.11
CA THR A 66 -14.54 -5.75 5.77
C THR A 66 -13.51 -5.37 4.73
N SER A 67 -13.37 -6.15 3.66
CA SER A 67 -12.48 -5.81 2.55
C SER A 67 -13.08 -4.64 1.76
N VAL A 68 -12.31 -3.55 1.64
CA VAL A 68 -12.72 -2.33 0.94
C VAL A 68 -11.91 -2.08 -0.32
N GLY A 69 -10.89 -2.92 -0.58
CA GLY A 69 -9.98 -2.69 -1.68
C GLY A 69 -8.79 -3.62 -1.73
N SER A 70 -7.98 -3.41 -2.75
CA SER A 70 -6.64 -4.01 -2.83
C SER A 70 -5.71 -3.12 -3.66
N THR A 71 -4.42 -3.26 -3.40
CA THR A 71 -3.36 -2.82 -4.32
C THR A 71 -2.65 -4.03 -4.92
N ILE A 72 -2.32 -3.96 -6.20
CA ILE A 72 -1.75 -5.08 -6.96
C ILE A 72 -0.51 -4.59 -7.71
N LYS A 73 0.61 -5.25 -7.46
CA LYS A 73 1.77 -5.34 -8.34
C LYS A 73 1.52 -6.41 -9.38
N ARG A 74 1.48 -6.05 -10.66
CA ARG A 74 1.47 -7.06 -11.72
C ARG A 74 2.89 -7.53 -12.02
N TRP A 75 3.08 -8.84 -12.07
CA TRP A 75 4.31 -9.43 -12.56
C TRP A 75 4.39 -9.27 -14.07
N GLN A 76 5.50 -8.72 -14.55
CA GLN A 76 5.70 -8.35 -15.96
C GLN A 76 6.04 -9.55 -16.87
N GLY A 77 6.08 -10.77 -16.34
CA GLY A 77 6.28 -11.98 -17.14
C GLY A 77 7.74 -12.32 -17.47
N ILE A 78 7.93 -13.47 -18.13
CA ILE A 78 9.25 -13.96 -18.59
C ILE A 78 9.77 -13.13 -19.77
N LEU A 79 8.87 -12.55 -20.59
CA LEU A 79 9.26 -11.72 -21.73
C LEU A 79 10.08 -10.49 -21.29
N HIS A 80 9.77 -9.90 -20.14
CA HIS A 80 10.53 -8.79 -19.56
C HIS A 80 11.96 -9.18 -19.20
N ALA A 81 12.13 -10.38 -18.62
CA ALA A 81 13.44 -10.91 -18.24
C ALA A 81 14.31 -11.29 -19.46
N MET A 82 13.69 -11.58 -20.61
CA MET A 82 14.39 -12.05 -21.80
C MET A 82 14.65 -10.96 -22.85
N PHE A 83 13.88 -9.86 -22.86
CA PHE A 83 13.92 -8.85 -23.94
C PHE A 83 14.29 -7.42 -23.53
N LEU A 84 14.80 -7.16 -22.31
CA LEU A 84 15.22 -5.82 -21.85
C LEU A 84 14.17 -4.71 -22.12
N ALA A 85 12.89 -5.05 -22.03
CA ALA A 85 11.81 -4.08 -22.22
C ALA A 85 11.75 -3.10 -21.03
N PRO A 86 11.37 -1.81 -21.23
CA PRO A 86 11.24 -0.87 -20.13
C PRO A 86 10.22 -1.38 -19.10
N VAL A 87 10.62 -1.40 -17.84
CA VAL A 87 9.75 -1.80 -16.71
C VAL A 87 8.67 -0.75 -16.56
N THR A 88 7.41 -1.13 -16.78
CA THR A 88 6.27 -0.25 -16.52
C THR A 88 5.47 -0.83 -15.37
N ASP A 89 5.86 -0.51 -14.15
CA ASP A 89 5.12 -0.92 -12.97
C ASP A 89 3.77 -0.23 -12.95
N ARG A 90 2.71 -1.04 -12.93
CA ARG A 90 1.33 -0.56 -12.89
C ARG A 90 0.75 -0.95 -11.56
N PHE A 91 0.53 0.05 -10.74
CA PHE A 91 -0.17 -0.05 -9.48
C PHE A 91 -1.55 0.54 -9.63
N GLY A 92 -2.52 -0.11 -8.99
CA GLY A 92 -3.85 0.44 -8.84
C GLY A 92 -4.27 0.28 -7.39
N VAL A 93 -5.05 1.23 -6.90
CA VAL A 93 -5.80 1.08 -5.66
C VAL A 93 -7.27 1.14 -6.03
N ALA A 94 -8.03 0.11 -5.64
CA ALA A 94 -9.47 0.11 -5.75
C ALA A 94 -10.06 0.40 -4.36
N PHE A 95 -11.02 1.32 -4.28
CA PHE A 95 -11.70 1.68 -3.05
C PHE A 95 -13.14 2.15 -3.33
N ASP A 96 -13.99 2.15 -2.31
CA ASP A 96 -15.38 2.59 -2.42
C ASP A 96 -15.52 4.07 -2.80
N ARG A 97 -16.54 4.37 -3.60
CA ARG A 97 -16.77 5.73 -4.12
C ARG A 97 -17.04 6.74 -2.99
N ASP A 98 -17.66 6.27 -1.90
CA ASP A 98 -18.14 7.09 -0.79
C ASP A 98 -17.06 7.47 0.22
N LEU A 99 -15.80 7.02 0.02
CA LEU A 99 -14.68 7.46 0.85
C LEU A 99 -14.43 8.97 0.71
N SER A 100 -14.03 9.60 1.82
CA SER A 100 -13.61 11.00 1.84
C SER A 100 -12.38 11.23 0.95
N VAL A 101 -12.13 12.48 0.57
CA VAL A 101 -10.99 12.82 -0.28
C VAL A 101 -9.68 12.57 0.47
N GLU A 102 -9.67 12.83 1.78
CA GLU A 102 -8.53 12.60 2.66
C GLU A 102 -8.20 11.11 2.80
N ASP A 103 -9.22 10.27 2.97
CA ASP A 103 -9.04 8.82 3.10
C ASP A 103 -8.50 8.22 1.78
N LYS A 104 -8.99 8.71 0.62
CA LYS A 104 -8.45 8.35 -0.70
C LYS A 104 -7.01 8.79 -0.87
N ALA A 105 -6.66 10.00 -0.41
CA ALA A 105 -5.28 10.50 -0.44
C ALA A 105 -4.36 9.66 0.44
N LEU A 106 -4.82 9.24 1.62
CA LEU A 106 -4.09 8.34 2.51
C LEU A 106 -3.87 6.96 1.88
N LEU A 107 -4.86 6.39 1.19
CA LEU A 107 -4.72 5.13 0.47
C LEU A 107 -3.75 5.23 -0.73
N LEU A 108 -3.76 6.37 -1.43
CA LEU A 108 -2.80 6.63 -2.51
C LEU A 108 -1.37 6.77 -1.96
N ALA A 109 -1.19 7.50 -0.85
CA ALA A 109 0.08 7.59 -0.15
C ALA A 109 0.57 6.23 0.37
N ALA A 110 -0.34 5.39 0.90
CA ALA A 110 -0.01 4.02 1.28
C ALA A 110 0.49 3.20 0.07
N THR A 111 -0.13 3.38 -1.10
CA THR A 111 0.30 2.70 -2.33
C THR A 111 1.71 3.13 -2.74
N LEU A 112 2.05 4.42 -2.62
CA LEU A 112 3.41 4.92 -2.87
C LEU A 112 4.43 4.38 -1.85
N LEU A 113 4.05 4.23 -0.58
CA LEU A 113 4.91 3.61 0.43
C LEU A 113 5.20 2.14 0.07
N LEU A 114 4.18 1.40 -0.36
CA LEU A 114 4.34 0.00 -0.75
C LEU A 114 5.19 -0.14 -2.02
N ASP A 115 5.06 0.78 -2.97
CA ASP A 115 5.99 0.88 -4.10
C ASP A 115 7.43 1.03 -3.59
N TYR A 116 7.71 2.10 -2.84
CA TYR A 116 9.04 2.34 -2.25
C TYR A 116 9.62 1.16 -1.47
N MET A 117 8.79 0.47 -0.67
CA MET A 117 9.24 -0.64 0.17
C MET A 117 9.54 -1.95 -0.58
N TYR A 118 8.91 -2.16 -1.73
CA TYR A 118 8.92 -3.46 -2.42
C TYR A 118 9.39 -3.41 -3.88
N TYR A 119 9.78 -2.24 -4.41
CA TYR A 119 10.12 -2.07 -5.82
C TYR A 119 11.56 -1.65 -6.14
N ASP A 120 12.38 -1.24 -5.17
CA ASP A 120 13.80 -0.91 -5.41
C ASP A 120 14.75 -2.12 -5.25
N VAL A 121 14.42 -3.28 -5.84
CA VAL A 121 15.35 -4.43 -5.92
C VAL A 121 15.34 -5.11 -7.29
#